data_AF-W6PW82-F1
#
_entry.id   AF-W6PW82-F1
#
_cell.length_a   1.000
_cell.length_b   1.000
_cell.length_c   1.000
_cell.angle_alpha   90.00
_cell.angle_beta   90.00
_cell.angle_gamma   90.00
#
_symmetry.space_group_name_H-M   'P 1'
#
loop_
_entity.id
_entity.type
_entity.pdbx_description
1 polymer ?
#
loop_
_entity_poly.entity_id
_entity_poly.type
_entity_poly.pdbx_seq_one_letter_code
_entity_poly.pdbx_strand_id
1 'polypeptide(L)'
;MPDQTHPETKQTPTETKKKQAESLAGLPPNTLHIILYIRSDPPLPNDFHWAFYLHKGTATTPGGTKYHARGIGAGWIPGHEATASIFAENFLCVVIQIARIPPETHARVDEIMRSYDGCLNAIPGITCRVWILTVLRVLVDEGFVRCDIGELERECFGFGNENSLTASANLQPRPVFKSRVSS
;
A
#
# COMPACT_ATOMS: atom_id res chain seq x y z
N MET A 1 -16.71 5.89 -44.96
CA MET A 1 -16.16 6.61 -43.79
C MET A 1 -15.21 5.66 -43.09
N PRO A 2 -13.92 5.97 -42.94
CA PRO A 2 -13.00 5.09 -42.24
C PRO A 2 -13.13 5.28 -40.72
N ASP A 3 -13.32 4.16 -40.06
CA ASP A 3 -13.33 3.93 -38.62
C ASP A 3 -11.96 4.28 -38.03
N GLN A 4 -11.90 5.31 -37.18
CA GLN A 4 -10.69 5.67 -36.45
C GLN A 4 -10.61 4.86 -35.17
N THR A 5 -10.09 3.64 -35.28
CA THR A 5 -9.55 2.93 -34.13
C THR A 5 -8.21 3.56 -33.75
N HIS A 6 -8.20 4.34 -32.67
CA HIS A 6 -6.94 4.73 -32.02
C HIS A 6 -6.26 3.46 -31.49
N PRO A 7 -5.03 3.14 -31.92
CA PRO A 7 -4.27 2.08 -31.28
C PRO A 7 -3.78 2.61 -29.94
N GLU A 8 -4.38 2.16 -28.84
CA GLU A 8 -3.77 2.28 -27.51
C GLU A 8 -2.38 1.64 -27.59
N THR A 9 -1.37 2.49 -27.62
CA THR A 9 0.01 2.06 -27.84
C THR A 9 0.46 1.31 -26.60
N LYS A 10 0.59 -0.02 -26.70
CA LYS A 10 1.15 -0.85 -25.63
C LYS A 10 2.54 -0.30 -25.28
N GLN A 11 2.69 0.22 -24.06
CA GLN A 11 3.94 0.79 -23.56
C GLN A 11 5.04 -0.28 -23.55
N THR A 12 6.26 0.13 -23.87
CA THR A 12 7.40 -0.80 -23.85
C THR A 12 7.79 -1.14 -22.40
N PRO A 13 8.35 -2.33 -22.14
CA PRO A 13 8.81 -2.71 -20.80
C PRO A 13 9.79 -1.70 -20.18
N THR A 14 10.60 -1.03 -21.01
CA THR A 14 11.57 -0.02 -20.58
C THR A 14 10.89 1.26 -20.08
N GLU A 15 9.85 1.73 -20.77
CA GLU A 15 9.08 2.90 -20.35
C GLU A 15 8.33 2.64 -19.06
N THR A 16 7.75 1.45 -18.90
CA THR A 16 7.10 1.03 -17.66
C THR A 16 8.06 1.04 -16.48
N LYS A 17 9.26 0.45 -16.64
CA LYS A 17 10.29 0.46 -15.59
C LYS A 17 10.73 1.88 -15.22
N LYS A 18 10.87 2.76 -16.21
CA LYS A 18 11.22 4.16 -15.97
C LYS A 18 10.14 4.87 -15.14
N LYS A 19 8.86 4.74 -15.51
CA LYS A 19 7.73 5.32 -14.75
C LYS A 19 7.64 4.78 -13.32
N GLN A 20 7.91 3.50 -13.12
CA GLN A 20 7.93 2.87 -11.80
C GLN A 20 9.05 3.44 -10.92
N ALA A 21 10.25 3.61 -11.49
CA ALA A 21 11.39 4.21 -10.79
C ALA A 21 11.13 5.70 -10.45
N GLU A 22 10.54 6.46 -11.39
CA GLU A 22 10.13 7.84 -11.16
C GLU A 22 9.07 7.95 -10.07
N SER A 23 8.10 7.03 -10.04
CA SER A 23 7.06 6.97 -8.99
C SER A 23 7.67 6.71 -7.62
N LEU A 24 8.64 5.79 -7.53
CA LEU A 24 9.35 5.52 -6.28
C LEU A 24 10.18 6.73 -5.82
N ALA A 25 10.92 7.36 -6.74
CA ALA A 25 11.73 8.55 -6.44
C ALA A 25 10.87 9.76 -6.04
N GLY A 26 9.61 9.80 -6.48
CA GLY A 26 8.64 10.82 -6.11
C GLY A 26 8.05 10.67 -4.70
N LEU A 27 8.23 9.52 -4.04
CA LEU A 27 7.78 9.34 -2.66
C LEU A 27 8.65 10.18 -1.71
N PRO A 28 8.05 11.02 -0.83
CA PRO A 28 8.84 11.74 0.15
C PRO A 28 9.49 10.75 1.13
N PRO A 29 10.76 10.94 1.52
CA PRO A 29 11.41 10.07 2.50
C PRO A 29 10.65 10.10 3.83
N ASN A 30 10.80 9.02 4.59
CA ASN A 30 10.30 8.90 5.96
C ASN A 30 8.77 9.01 6.04
N THR A 31 8.08 8.38 5.10
CA THR A 31 6.61 8.43 5.03
C THR A 31 6.02 7.04 5.15
N LEU A 32 4.94 6.95 5.93
CA LEU A 32 4.15 5.73 6.08
C LEU A 32 2.97 5.78 5.12
N HIS A 33 2.73 4.67 4.44
CA HIS A 33 1.64 4.51 3.49
C HIS A 33 0.81 3.28 3.79
N ILE A 34 -0.48 3.34 3.47
CA ILE A 34 -1.30 2.16 3.20
C ILE A 34 -1.26 1.93 1.69
N ILE A 35 -1.01 0.69 1.28
CA ILE A 35 -1.02 0.29 -0.13
C ILE A 35 -2.06 -0.79 -0.34
N LEU A 36 -2.80 -0.69 -1.45
CA LEU A 36 -3.89 -1.59 -1.80
C LEU A 36 -3.58 -2.35 -3.07
N TYR A 37 -3.99 -3.61 -3.13
CA TYR A 37 -3.89 -4.46 -4.30
C TYR A 37 -5.27 -5.05 -4.63
N ILE A 38 -5.63 -5.12 -5.91
CA ILE A 38 -6.85 -5.84 -6.30
C ILE A 38 -6.68 -7.34 -6.03
N ARG A 39 -7.78 -8.02 -5.66
CA ARG A 39 -7.78 -9.47 -5.36
C ARG A 39 -8.44 -10.32 -6.42
N SER A 40 -9.12 -9.70 -7.38
CA SER A 40 -9.83 -10.35 -8.47
C SER A 40 -9.74 -9.54 -9.75
N ASP A 41 -9.92 -10.22 -10.88
CA ASP A 41 -10.12 -9.63 -12.20
C ASP A 41 -11.36 -10.29 -12.82
N PRO A 42 -12.50 -9.59 -12.96
CA PRO A 42 -12.70 -8.17 -12.65
C PRO A 42 -12.65 -7.85 -11.14
N PRO A 43 -12.26 -6.62 -10.76
CA PRO A 43 -12.19 -6.22 -9.36
C PRO A 43 -13.57 -6.10 -8.71
N LEU A 44 -13.67 -6.55 -7.46
CA LEU A 44 -14.87 -6.38 -6.64
C LEU A 44 -14.78 -5.12 -5.77
N PRO A 45 -15.88 -4.38 -5.56
CA PRO A 45 -15.90 -3.22 -4.67
C PRO A 45 -15.44 -3.58 -3.26
N ASN A 46 -14.55 -2.75 -2.69
CA ASN A 46 -14.02 -2.91 -1.33
C ASN A 46 -13.27 -4.23 -1.06
N ASP A 47 -12.89 -5.00 -2.09
CA ASP A 47 -12.10 -6.23 -1.94
C ASP A 47 -10.65 -6.02 -2.35
N PHE A 48 -9.85 -5.58 -1.39
CA PHE A 48 -8.42 -5.31 -1.59
C PHE A 48 -7.57 -6.14 -0.64
N HIS A 49 -6.35 -6.46 -1.07
CA HIS A 49 -5.29 -6.84 -0.14
C HIS A 49 -4.63 -5.56 0.36
N TRP A 50 -4.40 -5.49 1.67
CA TRP A 50 -3.86 -4.30 2.33
C TRP A 50 -2.45 -4.58 2.87
N ALA A 51 -1.58 -3.59 2.77
CA ALA A 51 -0.26 -3.61 3.40
C ALA A 51 0.13 -2.20 3.86
N PHE A 52 1.04 -2.12 4.83
CA PHE A 52 1.78 -0.90 5.11
C PHE A 52 3.04 -0.84 4.27
N TYR A 53 3.48 0.36 3.95
CA TYR A 53 4.80 0.62 3.40
C TYR A 53 5.43 1.83 4.09
N LEU A 54 6.46 1.59 4.90
CA LEU A 54 7.30 2.63 5.46
C LEU A 54 8.42 2.94 4.47
N HIS A 55 8.24 4.00 3.70
CA HIS A 55 9.26 4.48 2.78
C HIS A 55 10.36 5.20 3.57
N LYS A 56 11.56 4.64 3.55
CA LYS A 56 12.77 5.20 4.19
C LYS A 56 13.71 5.82 3.15
N GLY A 57 13.34 5.67 1.88
CA GLY A 57 14.23 5.77 0.76
C GLY A 57 14.79 7.17 0.61
N THR A 58 16.07 7.23 0.30
CA THR A 58 16.74 8.46 -0.15
C THR A 58 17.20 8.27 -1.60
N ALA A 59 17.75 9.32 -2.22
CA ALA A 59 18.31 9.22 -3.56
C ALA A 59 19.40 8.13 -3.69
N THR A 60 20.11 7.81 -2.60
CA THR A 60 21.21 6.82 -2.60
C THR A 60 20.78 5.44 -2.09
N THR A 61 19.72 5.36 -1.30
CA THR A 61 19.16 4.12 -0.76
C THR A 61 17.66 4.08 -1.02
N PRO A 62 17.22 3.76 -2.26
CA PRO A 62 15.80 3.77 -2.58
C PRO A 62 15.06 2.66 -1.83
N GLY A 63 13.80 2.93 -1.48
CA GLY A 63 12.89 1.92 -0.97
C GLY A 63 12.50 2.06 0.50
N GLY A 64 12.08 0.95 1.09
CA GLY A 64 11.47 0.93 2.40
C GLY A 64 11.13 -0.48 2.85
N THR A 65 10.29 -0.59 3.87
CA THR A 65 9.82 -1.88 4.39
C THR A 65 8.32 -1.99 4.14
N LYS A 66 7.91 -3.08 3.49
CA LYS A 66 6.51 -3.47 3.34
C LYS A 66 6.14 -4.42 4.49
N TYR A 67 4.99 -4.18 5.10
CA TYR A 67 4.45 -5.01 6.18
C TYR A 67 3.05 -5.46 5.82
N HIS A 68 2.77 -6.75 5.90
CA HIS A 68 1.43 -7.27 5.65
C HIS A 68 1.13 -8.55 6.44
N ALA A 69 -0.15 -8.92 6.46
CA ALA A 69 -0.60 -10.23 6.88
C ALA A 69 -1.20 -10.96 5.68
N ARG A 70 -0.84 -12.22 5.46
CA ARG A 70 -1.35 -13.02 4.34
C ARG A 70 -1.97 -14.32 4.84
N GLY A 71 -3.14 -14.64 4.32
CA GLY A 71 -3.79 -15.94 4.54
C GLY A 71 -3.06 -17.06 3.79
N ILE A 72 -2.74 -18.14 4.50
CA ILE A 72 -2.18 -19.39 3.96
C ILE A 72 -2.96 -20.55 4.55
N GLY A 73 -3.71 -21.27 3.71
CA GLY A 73 -4.59 -22.34 4.15
C GLY A 73 -5.63 -21.84 5.14
N ALA A 74 -5.69 -22.44 6.33
CA ALA A 74 -6.61 -22.06 7.40
C ALA A 74 -6.06 -20.96 8.34
N GLY A 75 -4.83 -20.49 8.12
CA GLY A 75 -4.16 -19.54 9.01
C GLY A 75 -3.66 -18.28 8.30
N TRP A 76 -3.05 -17.42 9.09
CA TRP A 76 -2.44 -16.16 8.67
C TRP A 76 -0.98 -16.12 9.11
N ILE A 77 -0.13 -15.55 8.25
CA ILE A 77 1.28 -15.29 8.56
C ILE A 77 1.61 -13.81 8.33
N PRO A 78 2.53 -13.24 9.13
CA PRO A 78 3.10 -11.93 8.83
C PRO A 78 4.13 -12.02 7.70
N GLY A 79 4.27 -10.95 6.92
CA GLY A 79 5.31 -10.77 5.92
C GLY A 79 5.87 -9.35 5.98
N HIS A 80 7.20 -9.27 6.10
CA HIS A 80 7.92 -8.03 6.38
C HIS A 80 9.16 -7.96 5.49
N GLU A 81 9.05 -7.31 4.33
CA GLU A 81 10.12 -7.29 3.33
C GLU A 81 10.69 -5.90 3.09
N ALA A 82 12.02 -5.80 3.06
CA ALA A 82 12.69 -4.64 2.49
C ALA A 82 12.48 -4.65 0.96
N THR A 83 11.99 -3.54 0.39
CA THR A 83 11.69 -3.45 -1.04
C THR A 83 11.81 -2.02 -1.57
N ALA A 84 12.38 -1.92 -2.77
CA ALA A 84 12.39 -0.72 -3.62
C ALA A 84 11.47 -0.89 -4.85
N SER A 85 10.69 -1.96 -4.90
CA SER A 85 10.00 -2.39 -6.12
C SER A 85 8.48 -2.39 -5.99
N ILE A 86 7.91 -1.67 -5.02
CA ILE A 86 6.45 -1.69 -4.78
C ILE A 86 5.64 -1.34 -6.04
N PHE A 87 6.11 -0.39 -6.85
CA PHE A 87 5.45 0.03 -8.10
C PHE A 87 5.53 -1.00 -9.23
N ALA A 88 6.40 -2.00 -9.10
CA ALA A 88 6.51 -3.13 -10.01
C ALA A 88 5.71 -4.35 -9.57
N GLU A 89 5.07 -4.31 -8.39
CA GLU A 89 4.28 -5.43 -7.90
C GLU A 89 2.98 -5.58 -8.69
N ASN A 90 2.68 -6.83 -9.07
CA ASN A 90 1.43 -7.16 -9.74
C ASN A 90 0.23 -6.75 -8.87
N PHE A 91 -0.84 -6.33 -9.53
CA PHE A 91 -2.10 -5.94 -8.89
C PHE A 91 -2.03 -4.76 -7.93
N LEU A 92 -0.89 -4.07 -7.77
CA LEU A 92 -0.84 -2.80 -7.03
C LEU A 92 -1.89 -1.86 -7.63
N CYS A 93 -2.79 -1.39 -6.78
CA CYS A 93 -3.89 -0.52 -7.15
C CYS A 93 -3.53 0.94 -6.86
N VAL A 94 -3.16 1.22 -5.60
CA VAL A 94 -2.92 2.59 -5.15
C VAL A 94 -1.99 2.62 -3.94
N VAL A 95 -1.22 3.70 -3.82
CA VAL A 95 -0.37 4.02 -2.66
C VAL A 95 -0.92 5.26 -1.96
N ILE A 96 -1.19 5.18 -0.66
CA ILE A 96 -1.85 6.24 0.11
C ILE A 96 -0.95 6.65 1.27
N GLN A 97 -0.36 7.84 1.22
CA GLN A 97 0.44 8.38 2.32
C GLN A 97 -0.47 8.78 3.48
N ILE A 98 -0.18 8.26 4.67
CA ILE A 98 -0.98 8.51 5.89
C ILE A 98 -0.23 9.29 6.98
N ALA A 99 1.11 9.24 6.98
CA ALA A 99 1.91 9.96 7.97
C ALA A 99 3.35 10.20 7.50
N ARG A 100 4.05 11.10 8.20
CA ARG A 100 5.51 11.23 8.15
C ARG A 100 6.08 10.71 9.47
N ILE A 101 6.97 9.73 9.38
CA ILE A 101 7.57 9.05 10.54
C ILE A 101 9.03 9.48 10.68
N PRO A 102 9.39 10.24 11.73
CA PRO A 102 10.78 10.67 11.94
C PRO A 102 11.76 9.50 12.00
N PRO A 103 12.96 9.59 11.36
CA PRO A 103 13.95 8.51 11.31
C PRO A 103 14.28 7.87 12.66
N GLU A 104 14.39 8.67 13.71
CA GLU A 104 14.71 8.25 15.07
C GLU A 104 13.65 7.33 15.69
N THR A 105 12.43 7.32 15.14
CA THR A 105 11.32 6.48 15.60
C THR A 105 11.09 5.25 14.74
N HIS A 106 11.86 5.05 13.67
CA HIS A 106 11.66 3.92 12.73
C HIS A 106 11.75 2.56 13.41
N ALA A 107 12.66 2.40 14.39
CA ALA A 107 12.78 1.17 15.15
C ALA A 107 11.50 0.89 15.96
N ARG A 108 10.94 1.92 16.62
CA ARG A 108 9.70 1.78 17.38
C ARG A 108 8.51 1.46 16.49
N VAL A 109 8.42 2.10 15.32
CA VAL A 109 7.37 1.76 14.35
C VAL A 109 7.53 0.33 13.84
N ASP A 110 8.75 -0.15 13.59
CA ASP A 110 9.00 -1.54 13.20
C ASP A 110 8.55 -2.54 14.28
N GLU A 111 8.82 -2.25 15.56
CA GLU A 111 8.32 -3.04 16.69
C GLU A 111 6.79 -3.10 16.73
N ILE A 112 6.11 -1.96 16.52
CA ILE A 112 4.65 -1.90 16.46
C ILE A 112 4.10 -2.74 15.30
N MET A 113 4.71 -2.62 14.12
CA MET A 113 4.31 -3.41 12.95
C MET A 113 4.43 -4.92 13.20
N ARG A 114 5.37 -5.35 14.05
CA ARG A 114 5.62 -6.77 14.39
C ARG A 114 4.92 -7.24 15.67
N SER A 115 4.23 -6.36 16.37
CA SER A 115 3.67 -6.63 17.71
C SER A 115 2.69 -7.80 17.76
N TYR A 116 2.07 -8.15 16.63
CA TYR A 116 1.11 -9.25 16.51
C TYR A 116 1.65 -10.51 15.82
N ASP A 117 2.94 -10.55 15.44
CA ASP A 117 3.51 -11.67 14.66
C ASP A 117 3.29 -13.03 15.34
N GLY A 118 3.42 -13.08 16.67
CA GLY A 118 3.25 -14.31 17.47
C GLY A 118 1.79 -14.69 17.78
N CYS A 119 0.83 -13.78 17.57
CA CYS A 119 -0.58 -13.99 17.95
C CYS A 119 -1.58 -13.65 16.84
N LEU A 120 -1.12 -13.51 15.60
CA LEU A 120 -1.92 -13.10 14.43
C LEU A 120 -3.20 -13.93 14.26
N ASN A 121 -3.10 -15.26 14.46
CA ASN A 121 -4.23 -16.20 14.33
C ASN A 121 -5.20 -16.17 15.52
N ALA A 122 -4.85 -15.51 16.62
CA ALA A 122 -5.73 -15.31 17.76
C ALA A 122 -6.62 -14.06 17.60
N ILE A 123 -6.34 -13.20 16.61
CA ILE A 123 -7.15 -12.01 16.32
C ILE A 123 -8.51 -12.46 15.75
N PRO A 124 -9.65 -12.13 16.40
CA PRO A 124 -10.96 -12.54 15.91
C PRO A 124 -11.26 -11.98 14.52
N GLY A 125 -11.67 -12.85 13.60
CA GLY A 125 -12.04 -12.43 12.23
C GLY A 125 -10.87 -11.86 11.42
N ILE A 126 -9.64 -12.30 11.73
CA ILE A 126 -8.42 -11.79 11.09
C ILE A 126 -8.50 -11.81 9.56
N THR A 127 -8.15 -10.66 8.99
CA THR A 127 -7.89 -10.42 7.57
C THR A 127 -6.72 -9.47 7.44
N CYS A 128 -6.13 -9.30 6.25
CA CYS A 128 -5.08 -8.29 6.04
C CYS A 128 -5.56 -6.89 6.43
N ARG A 129 -6.80 -6.54 6.10
CA ARG A 129 -7.43 -5.28 6.52
C ARG A 129 -7.57 -5.19 8.04
N VAL A 130 -8.14 -6.21 8.69
CA VAL A 130 -8.30 -6.22 10.15
C VAL A 130 -6.95 -6.07 10.86
N TRP A 131 -5.90 -6.74 10.35
CA TRP A 131 -4.54 -6.57 10.85
C TRP A 131 -4.03 -5.12 10.70
N ILE A 132 -4.19 -4.52 9.51
CA ILE A 132 -3.82 -3.12 9.26
C ILE A 132 -4.52 -2.17 10.25
N LEU A 133 -5.83 -2.30 10.43
CA LEU A 133 -6.59 -1.43 11.33
C LEU A 133 -6.21 -1.65 12.81
N THR A 134 -5.86 -2.89 13.18
CA THR A 134 -5.38 -3.23 14.52
C THR A 134 -4.03 -2.59 14.81
N VAL A 135 -3.07 -2.70 13.88
CA VAL A 135 -1.75 -2.06 14.01
C VAL A 135 -1.86 -0.53 13.93
N LEU A 136 -2.73 -0.01 13.05
CA LEU A 136 -3.00 1.42 12.93
C LEU A 136 -3.51 2.01 14.25
N ARG A 137 -4.34 1.28 15.01
CA ARG A 137 -4.77 1.73 16.34
C ARG A 137 -3.59 1.98 17.26
N VAL A 138 -2.63 1.06 17.31
CA VAL A 138 -1.42 1.22 18.13
C VAL A 138 -0.59 2.42 17.65
N LEU A 139 -0.46 2.61 16.33
CA LEU A 139 0.23 3.78 15.78
C LEU A 139 -0.46 5.10 16.13
N VAL A 140 -1.79 5.12 16.19
CA VAL A 140 -2.58 6.29 16.60
C VAL A 140 -2.42 6.56 18.09
N ASP A 141 -2.50 5.51 18.91
CA ASP A 141 -2.38 5.61 20.37
C ASP A 141 -0.98 6.08 20.79
N GLU A 142 0.07 5.67 20.06
CA GLU A 142 1.45 6.17 20.25
C GLU A 142 1.74 7.50 19.54
N GLY A 143 0.77 8.06 18.82
CA GLY A 143 0.87 9.38 18.19
C GLY A 143 1.71 9.44 16.91
N PHE A 144 2.05 8.30 16.30
CA PHE A 144 2.75 8.20 15.02
C PHE A 144 1.86 8.52 13.82
N VAL A 145 0.55 8.31 13.94
CA VAL A 145 -0.45 8.65 12.93
C VAL A 145 -1.60 9.37 13.63
N ARG A 146 -2.09 10.47 13.08
CA ARG A 146 -3.30 11.14 13.59
C ARG A 146 -4.43 10.94 12.61
N CYS A 147 -5.47 10.18 12.97
CA CYS A 147 -6.65 9.98 12.13
C CYS A 147 -7.85 9.47 12.93
N ASP A 148 -9.05 9.60 12.35
CA ASP A 148 -10.14 8.68 12.65
C ASP A 148 -9.98 7.43 11.77
N ILE A 149 -9.84 6.26 12.41
CA ILE A 149 -9.55 5.01 11.71
C ILE A 149 -10.70 4.63 10.75
N GLY A 150 -11.94 4.90 11.12
CA GLY A 150 -13.09 4.59 10.28
C GLY A 150 -13.19 5.50 9.06
N GLU A 151 -12.88 6.79 9.20
CA GLU A 151 -12.75 7.71 8.07
C GLU A 151 -11.62 7.32 7.14
N LEU A 152 -10.45 6.97 7.69
CA LEU A 152 -9.30 6.56 6.88
C LEU A 152 -9.58 5.24 6.13
N GLU A 153 -10.25 4.28 6.75
CA GLU A 153 -10.67 3.04 6.09
C GLU A 153 -11.60 3.34 4.90
N ARG A 154 -12.61 4.20 5.10
CA ARG A 154 -13.53 4.62 4.03
C ARG A 154 -12.81 5.35 2.90
N GLU A 155 -11.85 6.22 3.23
CA GLU A 155 -11.05 6.93 2.24
C GLU A 155 -10.18 5.97 1.41
N CYS A 156 -9.53 4.99 2.06
CA CYS A 156 -8.77 3.95 1.39
C CYS A 156 -9.63 3.15 0.43
N PHE A 157 -10.85 2.77 0.83
CA PHE A 157 -11.81 2.13 -0.08
C PHE A 157 -12.21 3.02 -1.25
N GLY A 158 -12.45 4.32 -1.02
CA GLY A 158 -12.74 5.28 -2.08
C GLY A 158 -11.66 5.29 -3.15
N PHE A 159 -10.39 5.49 -2.74
CA PHE A 159 -9.25 5.46 -3.66
C PHE A 159 -9.08 4.10 -4.33
N GLY A 160 -9.22 3.00 -3.59
CA GLY A 160 -9.11 1.65 -4.13
C GLY A 160 -10.14 1.37 -5.22
N ASN A 161 -11.41 1.70 -4.98
CA ASN A 161 -12.49 1.47 -5.94
C ASN A 161 -12.31 2.31 -7.20
N GLU A 162 -11.97 3.60 -7.05
CA GLU A 162 -11.75 4.54 -8.17
C GLU A 162 -10.64 4.06 -9.11
N ASN A 163 -9.61 3.40 -8.57
CA ASN A 163 -8.43 2.98 -9.33
C ASN A 163 -8.39 1.47 -9.65
N SER A 164 -9.38 0.70 -9.20
CA SER A 164 -9.40 -0.77 -9.35
C SER A 164 -9.40 -1.23 -10.82
N LEU A 165 -10.13 -0.54 -11.70
CA LEU A 165 -10.19 -0.89 -13.12
C LEU A 165 -8.85 -0.62 -13.85
N THR A 166 -8.21 0.51 -13.54
CA THR A 166 -6.89 0.83 -14.10
C THR A 166 -5.80 -0.09 -13.52
N ALA A 167 -5.98 -0.54 -12.28
CA ALA A 167 -5.20 -1.62 -11.68
C ALA A 167 -5.30 -2.92 -12.49
N SER A 168 -6.52 -3.38 -12.78
CA SER A 168 -6.79 -4.60 -13.56
C SER A 168 -6.20 -4.53 -14.96
N ALA A 169 -6.35 -3.39 -15.63
CA ALA A 169 -5.78 -3.14 -16.96
C ALA A 169 -4.25 -2.91 -16.96
N ASN A 170 -3.59 -2.99 -15.81
CA ASN A 170 -2.15 -2.76 -15.65
C ASN A 170 -1.65 -1.40 -16.20
N LEU A 171 -2.46 -0.35 -16.07
CA LEU A 171 -2.07 1.00 -16.49
C LEU A 171 -1.01 1.59 -15.53
N GLN A 172 0.06 2.15 -16.10
CA GLN A 172 1.22 2.66 -15.36
C GLN A 172 1.45 4.17 -15.63
N PRO A 173 1.85 4.95 -14.62
CA PRO A 173 2.19 4.54 -13.25
C PRO A 173 0.95 4.29 -12.36
N ARG A 174 1.15 3.59 -11.24
CA ARG A 174 0.11 3.48 -10.20
C ARG A 174 -0.02 4.79 -9.42
N PRO A 175 -1.25 5.23 -9.10
CA PRO A 175 -1.48 6.50 -8.43
C PRO A 175 -0.95 6.49 -7.00
N VAL A 176 -0.47 7.67 -6.58
CA VAL A 176 -0.07 7.98 -5.20
C VAL A 176 -0.95 9.12 -4.71
N PHE A 177 -1.62 8.93 -3.58
CA PHE A 177 -2.40 9.97 -2.91
C PHE A 177 -1.85 10.26 -1.53
N LYS A 178 -2.11 11.47 -1.05
CA LYS A 178 -1.98 11.81 0.37
C LYS A 178 -3.39 11.78 0.97
N SER A 179 -3.54 11.06 2.08
CA SER A 179 -4.79 11.02 2.83
C SER A 179 -5.19 12.43 3.28
N ARG A 180 -6.50 12.72 3.23
CA ARG A 180 -7.07 14.00 3.69
C ARG A 180 -7.52 13.94 5.15
N VAL A 181 -7.62 12.73 5.68
CA VAL A 181 -8.12 12.43 7.04
C VAL A 181 -7.03 11.86 7.95
N SER A 182 -5.77 11.88 7.51
CA SER A 182 -4.62 11.50 8.34
C SER A 182 -3.40 12.40 8.17
N SER A 183 -2.57 12.48 9.22
CA SER A 183 -1.30 13.21 9.23
C SER A 183 -0.25 12.56 10.13
#